data_AF-H0TYM4-F1
#
_entry.id   AF-H0TYM4-F1
#
_cell.length_a   1.000
_cell.length_b   1.000
_cell.length_c   1.000
_cell.angle_alpha   90.00
_cell.angle_beta   90.00
_cell.angle_gamma   90.00
#
_symmetry.space_group_name_H-M   'P 1'
#
loop_
_entity.id
_entity.type
_entity.pdbx_description
1 polymer ?
#
loop_
_entity_poly.entity_id
_entity_poly.type
_entity_poly.pdbx_seq_one_letter_code
_entity_poly.pdbx_strand_id
1 'polypeptide(L)'
;MHDILKDFASPVLSFITAILAAVVAIRFGKLQAQIGGAQRDIALDKLKFDLFAKRYEIYDAAKRLIEHLAMVSDMTKQDSTLIRQLYVKMDEARFFYGQDICVFLTRLHDASEAFLTLLGERENMNVDDLDKWTNTAEGLALKQKHLREIYASLPTTFEAALSFDQLKRER
;
A
#
# COMPACT_ATOMS: atom_id res chain seq x y z
N MET A 1 42.62 42.66 52.74
CA MET A 1 42.56 42.60 51.26
C MET A 1 42.23 41.18 50.75
N HIS A 2 42.53 40.12 51.51
CA HIS A 2 42.23 38.72 51.15
C HIS A 2 40.73 38.32 51.27
N ASP A 3 39.97 38.95 52.18
CA ASP A 3 38.54 38.62 52.39
C ASP A 3 37.61 39.24 51.33
N ILE A 4 37.94 40.43 50.82
CA ILE A 4 37.18 41.10 49.76
C ILE A 4 37.24 40.30 48.44
N LEU A 5 38.40 39.73 48.10
CA LEU A 5 38.54 38.87 46.93
C LEU A 5 37.77 37.55 47.06
N LYS A 6 37.55 37.06 48.28
CA LYS A 6 36.80 35.82 48.56
C LYS A 6 35.28 36.05 48.48
N ASP A 7 34.80 37.21 48.93
CA ASP A 7 33.39 37.59 48.87
C ASP A 7 32.95 37.99 47.45
N PHE A 8 33.85 38.51 46.61
CA PHE A 8 33.60 38.75 45.18
C PHE A 8 33.77 37.50 44.31
N ALA A 9 34.44 36.45 44.78
CA ALA A 9 34.61 35.21 44.02
C ALA A 9 33.28 34.48 43.80
N SER A 10 32.36 34.52 44.78
CA SER A 10 31.07 33.81 44.70
C SER A 10 30.12 34.40 43.63
N PRO A 11 29.88 35.73 43.58
CA PRO A 11 29.05 36.34 42.53
C PRO A 11 29.67 36.27 41.14
N VAL A 12 30.99 36.41 41.02
CA VAL A 12 31.70 36.30 39.74
C VAL A 12 31.60 34.87 39.21
N LEU A 13 31.73 33.86 40.06
CA LEU A 13 31.56 32.46 39.68
C LEU A 13 30.12 32.18 39.22
N SER A 14 29.11 32.70 39.91
CA SER A 14 27.71 32.57 39.48
C SER A 14 27.45 33.23 38.13
N PHE A 15 28.04 34.40 37.87
CA PHE A 15 27.92 35.10 36.59
C PHE A 15 28.56 34.32 35.44
N ILE A 16 29.77 33.78 35.66
CA ILE A 16 30.46 32.92 34.67
C ILE A 16 29.61 31.66 34.41
N THR A 17 29.08 31.05 35.47
CA THR A 17 28.23 29.85 35.36
C THR A 17 26.95 30.13 34.58
N ALA A 18 26.32 31.29 34.81
CA ALA A 18 25.12 31.70 34.10
C ALA A 18 25.40 31.96 32.60
N ILE A 19 26.53 32.57 32.26
CA ILE A 19 26.97 32.73 30.87
C ILE A 19 27.21 31.37 30.21
N LEU A 20 27.92 30.47 30.91
CA LEU A 20 28.19 29.13 30.39
C LEU A 20 26.87 28.37 30.14
N ALA A 21 25.94 28.44 31.09
CA ALA A 21 24.61 27.85 30.97
C ALA A 21 23.82 28.44 29.79
N ALA A 22 23.87 29.76 29.58
CA ALA A 22 23.21 30.43 28.46
C ALA A 22 23.80 29.99 27.10
N VAL A 23 25.13 29.90 26.99
CA VAL A 23 25.80 29.42 25.77
C VAL A 23 25.42 27.98 25.47
N VAL A 24 25.41 27.12 26.49
CA VAL A 24 25.01 25.72 26.38
C VAL A 24 23.53 25.61 25.97
N ALA A 25 22.64 26.38 26.59
CA ALA A 25 21.21 26.41 26.23
C ALA A 25 20.97 26.85 24.77
N ILE A 26 21.69 27.87 24.29
CA ILE A 26 21.61 28.32 22.89
C ILE A 26 22.10 27.21 21.94
N ARG A 27 23.19 26.53 22.27
CA ARG A 27 23.73 25.41 21.47
C ARG A 27 22.74 24.25 21.43
N PHE A 28 22.17 23.86 22.57
CA PHE A 28 21.15 22.82 22.62
C PHE A 28 19.87 23.20 21.87
N GLY A 29 19.42 24.46 21.96
CA GLY A 29 18.26 24.95 21.20
C GLY A 29 18.48 24.86 19.68
N LYS A 30 19.68 25.21 19.19
CA LYS A 30 20.03 25.06 17.77
C LYS A 30 20.06 23.60 17.33
N LEU A 31 20.62 22.71 18.14
CA LEU A 31 20.64 21.26 17.86
C LEU A 31 19.23 20.68 17.86
N GLN A 32 18.37 21.06 18.81
CA GLN A 32 16.96 20.63 18.85
C GLN A 32 16.18 21.10 17.62
N ALA A 33 16.42 22.33 17.15
CA ALA A 33 15.80 22.83 15.92
C ALA A 33 16.25 22.02 14.69
N GLN A 34 17.53 21.66 14.59
CA GLN A 34 18.05 20.80 13.52
C GLN A 34 17.47 19.38 13.58
N ILE A 35 17.39 18.80 14.78
CA ILE A 35 16.79 17.48 15.01
C ILE A 35 15.30 17.51 14.65
N GLY A 36 14.57 18.57 15.01
CA GLY A 36 13.17 18.72 14.64
C GLY A 36 12.97 18.79 13.12
N GLY A 37 13.85 19.50 12.41
CA GLY A 37 13.87 19.52 10.95
C GLY A 37 14.07 18.12 10.36
N ALA A 38 15.09 17.39 10.85
CA ALA A 38 15.37 16.03 10.40
C ALA A 38 14.21 15.06 10.72
N GLN A 39 13.56 15.19 11.88
CA GLN A 39 12.41 14.37 12.26
C GLN A 39 11.21 14.62 11.35
N ARG A 40 10.96 15.86 10.95
CA ARG A 40 9.91 16.21 9.98
C ARG A 40 10.18 15.54 8.63
N ASP A 41 11.41 15.63 8.15
CA ASP A 41 11.77 15.08 6.84
C ASP A 41 11.69 13.54 6.88
N ILE A 42 12.14 12.89 7.96
CA ILE A 42 11.96 11.44 8.19
C ILE A 42 10.47 11.07 8.23
N ALA A 43 9.63 11.86 8.90
CA ALA A 43 8.20 11.59 8.99
C ALA A 43 7.52 11.68 7.61
N LEU A 44 7.92 12.64 6.77
CA LEU A 44 7.43 12.77 5.40
C LEU A 44 7.89 11.59 4.53
N ASP A 45 9.16 11.20 4.61
CA ASP A 45 9.67 10.06 3.85
C ASP A 45 8.99 8.75 4.28
N LYS A 46 8.74 8.58 5.59
CA LYS A 46 7.99 7.45 6.13
C LYS A 46 6.55 7.45 5.61
N LEU A 47 5.87 8.58 5.64
CA LEU A 47 4.49 8.68 5.13
C LEU A 47 4.42 8.30 3.65
N LYS A 48 5.39 8.74 2.84
CA LYS A 48 5.49 8.39 1.42
C LYS A 48 5.73 6.90 1.22
N PHE A 49 6.62 6.30 2.00
CA PHE A 49 6.87 4.87 1.97
C PHE A 49 5.63 4.07 2.37
N ASP A 50 4.95 4.46 3.45
CA ASP A 50 3.74 3.80 3.94
C ASP A 50 2.61 3.88 2.89
N LEU A 51 2.45 5.03 2.24
CA LEU A 51 1.50 5.21 1.13
C LEU A 51 1.83 4.28 -0.05
N PHE A 52 3.10 4.21 -0.45
CA PHE A 52 3.55 3.30 -1.51
C PHE A 52 3.28 1.84 -1.14
N ALA A 53 3.62 1.43 0.09
CA ALA A 53 3.38 0.07 0.57
C ALA A 53 1.89 -0.29 0.51
N LYS A 54 1.01 0.59 0.97
CA LYS A 54 -0.46 0.37 0.92
C LYS A 54 -0.99 0.27 -0.50
N ARG A 55 -0.51 1.14 -1.39
CA ARG A 55 -0.83 1.07 -2.83
C ARG A 55 -0.37 -0.27 -3.42
N TYR A 56 0.86 -0.69 -3.15
CA TYR A 56 1.40 -1.94 -3.65
C TYR A 56 0.63 -3.17 -3.13
N GLU A 57 0.20 -3.17 -1.87
CA GLU A 57 -0.62 -4.25 -1.30
C GLU A 57 -1.92 -4.47 -2.10
N ILE A 58 -2.55 -3.40 -2.60
CA ILE A 58 -3.78 -3.47 -3.41
C ILE A 58 -3.48 -4.02 -4.81
N TYR A 59 -2.41 -3.54 -5.43
CA TYR A 59 -1.91 -4.08 -6.70
C TYR A 59 -1.63 -5.59 -6.59
N ASP A 60 -0.93 -6.00 -5.53
CA ASP A 60 -0.59 -7.40 -5.27
C ASP A 60 -1.85 -8.23 -5.00
N ALA A 61 -2.86 -7.69 -4.31
CA ALA A 61 -4.13 -8.37 -4.10
C ALA A 61 -4.86 -8.64 -5.43
N ALA A 62 -4.93 -7.65 -6.32
CA ALA A 62 -5.52 -7.80 -7.65
C ALA A 62 -4.76 -8.85 -8.49
N LYS A 63 -3.42 -8.83 -8.44
CA LYS A 63 -2.56 -9.81 -9.11
C LYS A 63 -2.81 -11.23 -8.61
N ARG A 64 -2.75 -11.43 -7.29
CA ARG A 64 -2.94 -12.73 -6.63
C ARG A 64 -4.32 -13.31 -6.89
N LEU A 65 -5.36 -12.47 -6.93
CA LEU A 65 -6.71 -12.90 -7.27
C LEU A 65 -6.73 -13.54 -8.66
N ILE A 66 -6.18 -12.87 -9.67
CA ILE A 66 -6.16 -13.41 -11.03
C ILE A 66 -5.32 -14.67 -11.11
N GLU A 67 -4.15 -14.71 -10.46
CA GLU A 67 -3.30 -15.90 -10.42
C GLU A 67 -4.03 -17.09 -9.78
N HIS A 68 -4.71 -16.86 -8.66
CA HIS A 68 -5.50 -17.89 -7.97
C HIS A 68 -6.61 -18.44 -8.87
N LEU A 69 -7.39 -17.55 -9.51
CA LEU A 69 -8.49 -17.95 -10.37
C LEU A 69 -8.03 -18.60 -11.68
N ALA A 70 -6.92 -18.13 -12.26
CA ALA A 70 -6.43 -18.62 -13.54
C ALA A 70 -5.70 -19.97 -13.43
N MET A 71 -5.13 -20.30 -12.27
CA MET A 71 -4.41 -21.56 -12.03
C MET A 71 -5.30 -22.71 -11.56
N VAL A 72 -6.49 -22.40 -11.02
CA VAL A 72 -7.38 -23.41 -10.45
C VAL A 72 -8.52 -23.73 -11.44
N SER A 73 -8.53 -24.97 -11.93
CA SER A 73 -9.54 -25.47 -12.89
C SER A 73 -10.77 -26.08 -12.21
N ASP A 74 -10.82 -26.09 -10.88
CA ASP A 74 -11.77 -26.87 -10.09
C ASP A 74 -12.29 -26.04 -8.91
N MET A 75 -13.61 -25.96 -8.77
CA MET A 75 -14.26 -25.13 -7.75
C MET A 75 -13.97 -25.62 -6.34
N THR A 76 -13.80 -26.93 -6.14
CA THR A 76 -13.46 -27.53 -4.83
C THR A 76 -12.08 -27.11 -4.31
N LYS A 77 -11.23 -26.59 -5.20
CA LYS A 77 -9.89 -26.08 -4.90
C LYS A 77 -9.86 -24.56 -4.77
N GLN A 78 -10.99 -23.88 -4.97
CA GLN A 78 -11.10 -22.44 -4.77
C GLN A 78 -11.23 -22.15 -3.28
N ASP A 79 -10.33 -21.31 -2.77
CA ASP A 79 -10.42 -20.82 -1.40
C ASP A 79 -11.30 -19.57 -1.37
N SER A 80 -12.59 -19.77 -1.05
CA SER A 80 -13.57 -18.68 -0.95
C SER A 80 -13.19 -17.64 0.12
N THR A 81 -12.46 -18.05 1.17
CA THR A 81 -11.99 -17.14 2.21
C THR A 81 -10.88 -16.24 1.67
N LEU A 82 -9.93 -16.82 0.93
CA LEU A 82 -8.88 -16.06 0.27
C LEU A 82 -9.45 -15.07 -0.76
N ILE A 83 -10.37 -15.51 -1.62
CA ILE A 83 -11.01 -14.65 -2.63
C ILE A 83 -11.69 -13.46 -1.94
N ARG A 84 -12.45 -13.71 -0.87
CA ARG A 84 -13.13 -12.66 -0.11
C ARG A 84 -12.14 -11.67 0.50
N GLN A 85 -11.03 -12.15 1.06
CA GLN A 85 -9.97 -11.29 1.61
C GLN A 85 -9.34 -10.40 0.54
N LEU A 86 -9.08 -10.96 -0.66
CA LEU A 86 -8.53 -10.21 -1.78
C LEU A 86 -9.50 -9.14 -2.29
N TYR A 87 -10.80 -9.43 -2.35
CA TYR A 87 -11.83 -8.43 -2.67
C TYR A 87 -11.90 -7.30 -1.65
N VAL A 88 -11.90 -7.62 -0.35
CA VAL A 88 -11.87 -6.59 0.70
C VAL A 88 -10.64 -5.71 0.53
N LYS A 89 -9.48 -6.31 0.24
CA LYS A 89 -8.25 -5.56 0.03
C LYS A 89 -8.32 -4.65 -1.20
N MET A 90 -8.94 -5.11 -2.28
CA MET A 90 -9.17 -4.29 -3.48
C MET A 90 -10.17 -3.14 -3.22
N ASP A 91 -11.18 -3.32 -2.35
CA ASP A 91 -12.14 -2.26 -1.99
C ASP A 91 -11.46 -1.09 -1.25
N GLU A 92 -10.31 -1.33 -0.58
CA GLU A 92 -9.51 -0.27 0.02
C GLU A 92 -8.97 0.74 -1.02
N ALA A 93 -8.97 0.39 -2.32
CA ALA A 93 -8.46 1.25 -3.39
C ALA A 93 -9.09 2.65 -3.43
N ARG A 94 -10.36 2.79 -3.04
CA ARG A 94 -11.06 4.07 -2.97
C ARG A 94 -10.39 5.11 -2.06
N PHE A 95 -9.53 4.65 -1.13
CA PHE A 95 -8.81 5.52 -0.21
C PHE A 95 -7.43 5.93 -0.72
N PHE A 96 -6.85 5.18 -1.67
CA PHE A 96 -5.45 5.34 -2.08
C PHE A 96 -5.26 5.73 -3.55
N TYR A 97 -6.31 5.58 -4.37
CA TYR A 97 -6.26 5.73 -5.82
C TYR A 97 -7.40 6.60 -6.38
N GLY A 98 -7.21 7.01 -7.63
CA GLY A 98 -8.23 7.70 -8.42
C GLY A 98 -9.31 6.76 -8.96
N GLN A 99 -10.32 7.38 -9.60
CA GLN A 99 -11.48 6.68 -10.15
C GLN A 99 -11.11 5.67 -11.24
N ASP A 100 -10.06 5.93 -12.01
CA ASP A 100 -9.54 5.08 -13.08
C ASP A 100 -9.15 3.69 -12.57
N ILE A 101 -8.35 3.64 -11.51
CA ILE A 101 -7.94 2.37 -10.87
C ILE A 101 -9.12 1.71 -10.16
N CYS A 102 -10.00 2.49 -9.53
CA CYS A 102 -11.21 1.94 -8.89
C CYS A 102 -12.11 1.24 -9.92
N VAL A 103 -12.38 1.87 -11.06
CA VAL A 103 -13.17 1.29 -12.16
C VAL A 103 -12.48 0.04 -12.71
N PHE A 104 -11.16 0.06 -12.85
CA PHE A 104 -10.40 -1.12 -13.27
C PHE A 104 -10.58 -2.30 -12.31
N LEU A 105 -10.48 -2.04 -11.00
CA LEU A 105 -10.62 -3.07 -9.96
C LEU A 105 -12.05 -3.60 -9.86
N THR A 106 -13.07 -2.76 -10.07
CA THR A 106 -14.47 -3.20 -10.19
C THR A 106 -14.64 -4.13 -11.39
N ARG A 107 -14.07 -3.79 -12.55
CA ARG A 107 -14.11 -4.66 -13.73
C ARG A 107 -13.44 -6.01 -13.48
N LEU A 108 -12.32 -6.02 -12.74
CA LEU A 108 -11.67 -7.27 -12.33
C LEU A 108 -12.60 -8.09 -11.42
N HIS A 109 -13.19 -7.47 -10.40
CA HIS A 109 -14.16 -8.13 -9.52
C HIS A 109 -15.30 -8.77 -10.32
N ASP A 110 -15.92 -8.03 -11.24
CA ASP A 110 -17.04 -8.53 -12.03
C ASP A 110 -16.63 -9.67 -12.97
N ALA A 111 -15.43 -9.60 -13.55
CA ALA A 111 -14.87 -10.67 -14.37
C ALA A 111 -14.59 -11.94 -13.53
N SER A 112 -14.11 -11.77 -12.30
CA SER A 112 -13.87 -12.85 -11.35
C SER A 112 -15.17 -13.53 -10.92
N GLU A 113 -16.20 -12.76 -10.56
CA GLU A 113 -17.51 -13.31 -10.21
C GLU A 113 -18.16 -14.06 -11.38
N ALA A 114 -18.07 -13.51 -12.59
CA ALA A 114 -18.59 -14.18 -13.79
C ALA A 114 -17.87 -15.51 -14.07
N PHE A 115 -16.56 -15.58 -13.81
CA PHE A 115 -15.80 -16.82 -13.93
C PHE A 115 -16.20 -17.85 -12.87
N LEU A 116 -16.27 -17.44 -11.60
CA LEU A 116 -16.64 -18.32 -10.48
C LEU A 116 -18.07 -18.85 -10.59
N THR A 117 -19.01 -18.01 -11.04
CA THR A 117 -20.40 -18.41 -11.28
C THR A 117 -20.46 -19.54 -12.32
N LEU A 118 -19.79 -19.36 -13.46
CA LEU A 118 -19.77 -20.36 -14.52
C LEU A 118 -19.04 -21.64 -14.10
N LEU A 119 -18.01 -21.53 -13.25
CA LEU A 119 -17.29 -22.67 -12.70
C LEU A 119 -18.18 -23.49 -11.75
N GLY A 120 -18.96 -22.83 -10.90
CA GLY A 120 -19.95 -23.47 -10.03
C GLY A 120 -21.12 -24.09 -10.81
N GLU A 121 -21.58 -23.45 -11.89
CA GLU A 121 -22.58 -24.04 -12.79
C GLU A 121 -22.09 -25.34 -13.43
N ARG A 122 -20.81 -25.39 -13.82
CA ARG A 122 -20.19 -26.58 -14.41
C ARG A 122 -20.09 -27.74 -13.41
N GLU A 123 -19.74 -27.46 -12.16
CA GLU A 123 -19.62 -28.49 -11.12
C GLU A 123 -20.95 -29.19 -10.84
N ASN A 124 -22.05 -28.44 -10.90
CA ASN A 124 -23.41 -28.96 -10.68
C ASN A 124 -24.07 -29.53 -11.95
N MET A 125 -23.33 -29.61 -13.06
CA MET A 125 -23.88 -30.03 -14.36
C MET A 125 -23.82 -31.56 -14.52
N ASN A 126 -24.87 -32.14 -15.10
CA ASN A 126 -24.82 -33.54 -15.54
C ASN A 126 -23.87 -33.66 -16.74
N VAL A 127 -22.83 -34.48 -16.60
CA VAL A 127 -21.79 -34.72 -17.62
C VAL A 127 -22.35 -35.36 -18.88
N ASP A 128 -23.50 -36.03 -18.79
CA ASP A 128 -24.16 -36.70 -19.92
C ASP A 128 -24.83 -35.72 -20.91
N ASP A 129 -25.01 -34.45 -20.52
CA ASP A 129 -25.47 -33.38 -21.41
C ASP A 129 -24.27 -32.75 -22.14
N LEU A 130 -23.81 -33.43 -23.19
CA LEU A 130 -22.57 -33.12 -23.91
C LEU A 130 -22.56 -31.70 -24.51
N ASP A 131 -23.69 -31.22 -25.02
CA ASP A 131 -23.82 -29.90 -25.62
C ASP A 131 -23.67 -28.81 -24.55
N LYS A 132 -24.36 -28.97 -23.42
CA LYS A 132 -24.28 -28.01 -22.30
C LYS A 132 -22.90 -28.03 -21.66
N TRP A 133 -22.29 -29.20 -21.52
CA TRP A 133 -20.94 -29.36 -21.00
C TRP A 133 -19.89 -28.66 -21.88
N THR A 134 -19.98 -28.82 -23.20
CA THR A 134 -19.06 -28.22 -24.16
C THR A 134 -19.20 -26.70 -24.19
N ASN A 135 -20.43 -26.18 -24.25
CA ASN A 135 -20.71 -24.75 -24.21
C ASN A 135 -20.16 -24.08 -22.93
N THR A 136 -20.28 -24.76 -21.79
CA THR A 136 -19.77 -24.25 -20.50
C THR A 136 -18.25 -24.24 -20.47
N ALA A 137 -17.59 -25.24 -21.06
CA ALA A 137 -16.13 -25.29 -21.17
C ALA A 137 -15.57 -24.17 -22.06
N GLU A 138 -16.22 -23.89 -23.20
CA GLU A 138 -15.88 -22.76 -24.07
C GLU A 138 -16.07 -21.42 -23.35
N GLY A 139 -17.19 -21.25 -22.63
CA GLY A 139 -17.45 -20.08 -21.81
C GLY A 139 -16.37 -19.85 -20.76
N LEU A 140 -15.93 -20.90 -20.06
CA LEU A 140 -14.84 -20.81 -19.07
C LEU A 140 -13.52 -20.41 -19.71
N ALA A 141 -13.19 -20.98 -20.88
CA ALA A 141 -11.98 -20.61 -21.62
C ALA A 141 -12.01 -19.12 -22.02
N LEU A 142 -13.16 -18.60 -22.45
CA LEU A 142 -13.33 -17.19 -22.78
C LEU A 142 -13.17 -16.28 -21.55
N LYS A 143 -13.78 -16.64 -20.42
CA LYS A 143 -13.64 -15.89 -19.16
C LYS A 143 -12.20 -15.93 -18.63
N GLN A 144 -11.53 -17.07 -18.71
CA GLN A 144 -10.12 -17.20 -18.34
C GLN A 144 -9.21 -16.36 -19.25
N LYS A 145 -9.49 -16.33 -20.56
CA LYS A 145 -8.80 -15.43 -21.50
C LYS A 145 -8.98 -13.97 -21.09
N HIS A 146 -10.20 -13.57 -20.75
CA HIS A 146 -10.48 -12.20 -20.31
C HIS A 146 -9.72 -11.83 -19.02
N LEU A 147 -9.66 -12.72 -18.02
CA LEU A 147 -8.85 -12.52 -16.81
C LEU A 147 -7.36 -12.34 -17.14
N ARG A 148 -6.83 -13.09 -18.11
CA ARG A 148 -5.42 -12.93 -18.57
C ARG A 148 -5.19 -11.59 -19.28
N GLU A 149 -6.15 -11.10 -20.04
CA GLU A 149 -6.09 -9.77 -20.65
C GLU A 149 -6.06 -8.67 -19.59
N ILE A 150 -6.90 -8.80 -18.55
CA ILE A 150 -6.89 -7.89 -17.39
C ILE A 150 -5.52 -7.95 -16.70
N TYR A 151 -5.00 -9.15 -16.43
CA TYR A 151 -3.67 -9.35 -15.84
C TYR A 151 -2.56 -8.67 -16.63
N ALA A 152 -2.58 -8.80 -17.96
CA ALA A 152 -1.59 -8.16 -18.83
C ALA A 152 -1.64 -6.62 -18.77
N SER A 153 -2.83 -6.04 -18.55
CA SER A 153 -3.02 -4.59 -18.41
C SER A 153 -2.77 -4.05 -17.00
N LEU A 154 -2.57 -4.92 -16.02
CA LEU A 154 -2.48 -4.57 -14.59
C LEU A 154 -1.23 -3.70 -14.30
N PRO A 155 -0.01 -4.03 -14.80
CA PRO A 155 1.16 -3.19 -14.59
C PRO A 155 1.00 -1.79 -15.17
N THR A 156 0.54 -1.68 -16.42
CA THR A 156 0.36 -0.38 -17.11
C THR A 156 -0.70 0.49 -16.45
N THR A 157 -1.74 -0.13 -15.87
CA THR A 157 -2.80 0.61 -15.17
C THR A 157 -2.30 1.21 -13.85
N PHE A 158 -1.45 0.49 -13.12
CA PHE A 158 -0.93 0.92 -11.83
C PHE A 158 0.38 1.70 -11.91
N GLU A 159 1.07 1.68 -13.05
CA GLU A 159 2.41 2.25 -13.24
C GLU A 159 2.49 3.70 -12.75
N ALA A 160 1.56 4.55 -13.17
CA ALA A 160 1.55 5.95 -12.77
C ALA A 160 1.43 6.11 -11.24
N ALA A 161 0.53 5.35 -10.62
CA ALA A 161 0.23 5.45 -9.19
C ALA A 161 1.27 4.77 -8.28
N LEU A 162 2.04 3.82 -8.82
CA LEU A 162 3.17 3.16 -8.16
C LEU A 162 4.52 3.78 -8.53
N SER A 163 4.56 4.74 -9.44
CA SER A 163 5.81 5.42 -9.79
C SER A 163 6.32 6.26 -8.62
N PHE A 164 7.61 6.12 -8.30
CA PHE A 164 8.29 6.95 -7.29
C PHE A 164 8.30 8.44 -7.66
N ASP A 165 8.06 8.78 -8.92
CA ASP A 165 8.04 10.17 -9.37
C ASP A 165 6.85 10.97 -8.81
N GLN A 166 5.73 10.31 -8.48
CA GLN A 166 4.66 10.95 -7.72
C GLN A 166 5.10 11.32 -6.30
N LEU A 167 5.99 10.55 -5.69
CA LEU A 167 6.51 10.81 -4.34
C LEU A 167 7.55 11.94 -4.31
N LYS A 168 8.10 12.32 -5.47
CA LYS A 168 9.13 13.37 -5.59
C LYS A 168 8.58 14.76 -5.93
N ARG A 169 7.40 14.86 -6.55
CA ARG A 169 6.89 16.10 -7.17
C ARG A 169 6.21 17.11 -6.23
N GLU A 170 5.96 16.80 -4.97
CA GLU A 170 5.36 17.76 -4.01
C GLU A 170 6.37 18.73 -3.36
N ARG A 171 7.31 19.28 -4.14
CA ARG A 171 8.19 20.39 -3.69
C ARG A 171 7.74 21.72 -4.26
#